data_AF-A0A9C7QFJ7-F1
#
_entry.id   AF-A0A9C7QFJ7-F1
#
_cell.length_a   1.000
_cell.length_b   1.000
_cell.length_c   1.000
_cell.angle_alpha   90.00
_cell.angle_beta   90.00
_cell.angle_gamma   90.00
#
_symmetry.space_group_name_H-M   'P 1'
#
loop_
_entity.id
_entity.type
_entity.pdbx_description
1 polymer ?
#
loop_
_entity_poly.entity_id
_entity_poly.type
_entity_poly.pdbx_seq_one_letter_code
_entity_poly.pdbx_strand_id
1 'polypeptide(L)'
;MAAVTSLSLAACSADTPEESQYQSQVVSADYAGDFTAATPESQPTEEQSTAAADNAPSAEAAQSTTAVSTSAATPETAEESQPTEEQSATVADSAPSAEAAQSTTAVSTSAATPETAEGSQPESLPEDGTYSSRDDVALYIHTYGHLPGNFITKKEARELGWSGGSVEEYAPGKCIGGDHFGNYEGLLPEKSGRSYTECDIDTLGSSGRGAKRIIFSNDGLIYYTDDHYASFTLLYGEE
;
A
#
# COMPACT_ATOMS: atom_id res chain seq x y z
N MET A 1 15.55 -61.24 -31.58
CA MET A 1 14.92 -60.68 -32.80
C MET A 1 13.42 -60.87 -32.67
N ALA A 2 12.64 -59.81 -32.91
CA ALA A 2 11.19 -59.86 -33.03
C ALA A 2 10.79 -58.89 -34.17
N ALA A 3 9.67 -59.13 -34.82
CA ALA A 3 9.40 -58.56 -36.15
C ALA A 3 8.93 -57.11 -36.13
N VAL A 4 9.27 -56.38 -37.20
CA VAL A 4 8.61 -55.12 -37.57
C VAL A 4 7.21 -55.41 -38.12
N THR A 5 6.25 -54.55 -37.79
CA THR A 5 4.96 -54.45 -38.48
C THR A 5 4.57 -52.99 -38.57
N SER A 6 4.75 -52.39 -39.75
CA SER A 6 4.30 -51.02 -40.02
C SER A 6 2.77 -50.97 -40.07
N LEU A 7 2.16 -49.93 -39.50
CA LEU A 7 0.77 -49.57 -39.78
C LEU A 7 0.73 -48.17 -40.43
N SER A 8 -0.18 -47.98 -41.37
CA SER A 8 -0.14 -46.87 -42.32
C SER A 8 -0.57 -45.53 -41.72
N LEU A 9 -0.04 -44.44 -42.29
CA LEU A 9 -0.65 -43.11 -42.21
C LEU A 9 -2.11 -43.16 -42.67
N ALA A 10 -2.94 -42.37 -42.00
CA ALA A 10 -4.18 -41.83 -42.54
C ALA A 10 -4.16 -40.31 -42.26
N ALA A 11 -4.10 -39.50 -43.32
CA ALA A 11 -4.16 -38.05 -43.21
C ALA A 11 -5.60 -37.59 -43.45
N CYS A 12 -6.21 -36.92 -42.46
CA CYS A 12 -7.39 -36.11 -42.66
C CYS A 12 -6.95 -34.65 -42.87
N SER A 13 -7.34 -34.08 -44.01
CA SER A 13 -7.01 -32.69 -44.36
C SER A 13 -8.10 -31.73 -43.91
N ALA A 14 -7.66 -30.55 -43.45
CA ALA A 14 -8.35 -29.26 -43.47
C ALA A 14 -9.83 -29.18 -43.02
N ASP A 15 -10.08 -28.38 -41.97
CA ASP A 15 -11.09 -27.32 -42.07
C ASP A 15 -10.67 -26.09 -41.21
N THR A 16 -10.57 -24.93 -41.86
CA THR A 16 -10.20 -23.59 -41.34
C THR A 16 -10.41 -22.65 -42.54
N PRO A 17 -11.04 -21.46 -42.44
CA PRO A 17 -11.13 -20.57 -41.27
C PRO A 17 -12.55 -20.08 -40.90
N GLU A 18 -12.65 -19.36 -39.78
CA GLU A 18 -13.54 -18.20 -39.69
C GLU A 18 -12.75 -16.98 -39.18
N GLU A 19 -12.60 -15.96 -40.01
CA GLU A 19 -11.95 -14.70 -39.69
C GLU A 19 -13.03 -13.65 -39.39
N SER A 20 -13.27 -13.35 -38.11
CA SER A 20 -14.30 -12.40 -37.71
C SER A 20 -13.84 -10.95 -37.96
N GLN A 21 -14.04 -10.45 -39.18
CA GLN A 21 -13.74 -9.06 -39.52
C GLN A 21 -14.75 -8.11 -38.87
N TYR A 22 -14.34 -7.50 -37.76
CA TYR A 22 -15.12 -6.49 -37.03
C TYR A 22 -15.17 -5.17 -37.82
N GLN A 23 -16.10 -5.09 -38.78
CA GLN A 23 -16.10 -4.05 -39.81
C GLN A 23 -16.52 -2.67 -39.26
N SER A 24 -15.69 -1.66 -39.52
CA SER A 24 -15.92 -0.29 -39.04
C SER A 24 -17.09 0.38 -39.76
N GLN A 25 -18.06 0.92 -39.00
CA GLN A 25 -19.18 1.68 -39.56
C GLN A 25 -19.06 3.17 -39.23
N VAL A 26 -18.37 3.91 -40.11
CA VAL A 26 -18.38 5.38 -40.10
C VAL A 26 -19.69 5.88 -40.70
N VAL A 27 -20.44 6.67 -39.93
CA VAL A 27 -21.69 7.31 -40.40
C VAL A 27 -21.38 8.76 -40.79
N SER A 28 -20.93 8.93 -42.02
CA SER A 28 -20.89 10.25 -42.69
C SER A 28 -22.30 10.57 -43.19
N ALA A 29 -22.87 11.68 -42.71
CA ALA A 29 -24.16 12.20 -43.17
C ALA A 29 -24.05 13.71 -43.35
N ASP A 30 -23.72 14.14 -44.57
CA ASP A 30 -23.62 15.55 -44.92
C ASP A 30 -25.01 16.20 -44.90
N TYR A 31 -25.17 17.27 -44.10
CA TYR A 31 -26.35 18.12 -44.16
C TYR A 31 -25.96 19.60 -44.20
N ALA A 32 -25.68 20.09 -45.42
CA ALA A 32 -25.55 21.51 -45.69
C ALA A 32 -26.95 22.15 -45.74
N GLY A 33 -27.22 23.09 -44.83
CA GLY A 33 -28.49 23.82 -44.74
C GLY A 33 -28.26 25.27 -44.33
N ASP A 34 -28.02 26.13 -45.32
CA ASP A 34 -27.92 27.58 -45.13
C ASP A 34 -29.31 28.21 -44.87
N PHE A 35 -29.43 29.02 -43.82
CA PHE A 35 -30.53 29.99 -43.72
C PHE A 35 -30.23 31.18 -42.76
N THR A 36 -29.73 32.27 -43.35
CA THR A 36 -29.96 33.70 -43.01
C THR A 36 -29.91 34.18 -41.54
N ALA A 37 -29.09 35.20 -41.28
CA ALA A 37 -29.03 35.91 -40.01
C ALA A 37 -30.23 36.87 -39.75
N ALA A 38 -30.56 37.08 -38.47
CA ALA A 38 -31.37 38.22 -38.00
C ALA A 38 -31.02 38.59 -36.55
N THR A 39 -30.27 39.68 -36.36
CA THR A 39 -30.23 40.42 -35.08
C THR A 39 -31.45 41.36 -35.02
N PRO A 40 -31.98 41.67 -33.82
CA PRO A 40 -31.62 42.98 -33.25
C PRO A 40 -31.41 42.97 -31.72
N GLU A 41 -31.03 44.13 -31.20
CA GLU A 41 -30.65 44.40 -29.81
C GLU A 41 -31.83 44.39 -28.81
N SER A 42 -31.54 44.11 -27.53
CA SER A 42 -31.92 45.00 -26.41
C SER A 42 -31.21 44.61 -25.10
N GLN A 43 -30.56 45.59 -24.48
CA GLN A 43 -30.12 45.63 -23.07
C GLN A 43 -30.84 46.81 -22.37
N PRO A 44 -30.67 47.07 -21.06
CA PRO A 44 -30.32 46.19 -19.93
C PRO A 44 -31.38 46.30 -18.81
N THR A 45 -31.13 45.70 -17.64
CA THR A 45 -31.56 46.30 -16.36
C THR A 45 -30.53 45.95 -15.27
N GLU A 46 -30.13 46.93 -14.46
CA GLU A 46 -29.24 46.75 -13.31
C GLU A 46 -30.03 46.63 -12.00
N GLU A 47 -29.50 45.86 -11.04
CA GLU A 47 -29.31 46.22 -9.63
C GLU A 47 -28.33 45.15 -9.06
N GLN A 48 -27.07 45.45 -8.70
CA GLN A 48 -26.57 46.32 -7.62
C GLN A 48 -26.98 45.90 -6.20
N SER A 49 -26.19 45.01 -5.57
CA SER A 49 -25.82 45.03 -4.14
C SER A 49 -24.81 43.90 -3.85
N THR A 50 -23.50 44.11 -3.96
CA THR A 50 -22.55 44.65 -2.96
C THR A 50 -22.34 43.83 -1.68
N ALA A 51 -21.21 43.09 -1.71
CA ALA A 51 -20.19 43.02 -0.65
C ALA A 51 -20.32 42.01 0.53
N ALA A 52 -19.13 41.79 1.12
CA ALA A 52 -18.79 41.13 2.38
C ALA A 52 -18.87 39.59 2.45
N ALA A 53 -17.73 39.01 2.85
CA ALA A 53 -17.56 37.61 3.17
C ALA A 53 -18.18 37.23 4.52
N ASP A 54 -18.61 35.98 4.67
CA ASP A 54 -18.32 35.22 5.90
C ASP A 54 -18.26 33.70 5.66
N ASN A 55 -17.15 33.09 6.05
CA ASN A 55 -17.11 31.70 6.51
C ASN A 55 -15.94 31.48 7.47
N ALA A 56 -15.97 32.21 8.59
CA ALA A 56 -15.11 31.96 9.74
C ALA A 56 -15.42 30.58 10.39
N PRO A 57 -14.46 29.97 11.12
CA PRO A 57 -14.54 28.56 11.50
C PRO A 57 -15.49 28.27 12.67
N SER A 58 -16.07 27.07 12.67
CA SER A 58 -16.76 26.52 13.84
C SER A 58 -15.75 26.08 14.90
N ALA A 59 -15.50 26.94 15.88
CA ALA A 59 -14.82 26.60 17.12
C ALA A 59 -15.82 26.73 18.28
N GLU A 60 -16.19 25.60 18.90
CA GLU A 60 -17.15 25.60 20.00
C GLU A 60 -16.49 26.04 21.31
N ALA A 61 -17.02 27.11 21.92
CA ALA A 61 -16.56 27.63 23.20
C ALA A 61 -17.74 27.76 24.18
N ALA A 62 -17.69 27.02 25.29
CA ALA A 62 -18.73 27.00 26.30
C ALA A 62 -18.36 27.83 27.55
N GLN A 63 -18.98 29.00 27.68
CA GLN A 63 -18.97 29.92 28.84
C GLN A 63 -20.31 30.68 28.83
N SER A 64 -20.94 31.15 29.92
CA SER A 64 -20.72 31.08 31.37
C SER A 64 -22.01 31.55 32.09
N THR A 65 -22.25 31.19 33.36
CA THR A 65 -23.28 31.85 34.20
C THR A 65 -22.83 32.07 35.66
N THR A 66 -22.38 33.29 35.94
CA THR A 66 -22.67 34.13 37.13
C THR A 66 -22.87 33.51 38.53
N ALA A 67 -22.02 33.91 39.49
CA ALA A 67 -22.42 34.47 40.79
C ALA A 67 -21.26 35.30 41.43
N VAL A 68 -21.59 36.26 42.31
CA VAL A 68 -20.64 37.16 42.99
C VAL A 68 -20.69 36.98 44.51
N SER A 69 -19.53 36.98 45.19
CA SER A 69 -19.43 37.48 46.59
C SER A 69 -18.00 37.75 47.09
N THR A 70 -17.70 39.04 47.28
CA THR A 70 -17.03 39.68 48.43
C THR A 70 -15.73 39.13 49.08
N SER A 71 -14.81 40.08 49.33
CA SER A 71 -13.80 40.11 50.42
C SER A 71 -12.53 39.25 50.28
N ALA A 72 -11.34 39.66 50.77
CA ALA A 72 -10.84 41.00 51.19
C ALA A 72 -9.30 41.00 51.38
N ALA A 73 -8.72 42.21 51.51
CA ALA A 73 -7.53 42.56 52.31
C ALA A 73 -6.11 41.99 52.00
N THR A 74 -5.31 42.86 51.36
CA THR A 74 -3.87 43.19 51.63
C THR A 74 -2.72 42.16 51.49
N PRO A 75 -1.47 42.62 51.18
CA PRO A 75 -0.30 41.74 50.94
C PRO A 75 0.82 41.83 51.99
N GLU A 76 1.58 40.74 52.12
CA GLU A 76 2.94 40.54 52.68
C GLU A 76 3.36 39.10 52.26
N THR A 77 4.60 38.58 52.31
CA THR A 77 6.00 39.07 52.27
C THR A 77 6.89 37.81 52.00
N ALA A 78 8.18 37.95 51.72
CA ALA A 78 9.09 36.88 51.26
C ALA A 78 9.35 35.69 52.22
N GLU A 79 9.66 34.51 51.65
CA GLU A 79 10.71 33.54 52.07
C GLU A 79 10.85 32.49 50.91
N GLU A 80 11.97 32.39 50.18
CA GLU A 80 13.22 31.64 50.44
C GLU A 80 13.07 30.13 50.74
N SER A 81 13.55 29.28 49.82
CA SER A 81 14.35 28.07 50.11
C SER A 81 14.85 27.37 48.82
N GLN A 82 15.94 26.61 48.93
CA GLN A 82 16.61 25.88 47.84
C GLN A 82 16.40 24.35 47.91
N PRO A 83 16.74 23.57 46.85
CA PRO A 83 16.51 22.13 46.81
C PRO A 83 17.53 21.32 47.64
N THR A 84 17.31 20.01 47.74
CA THR A 84 18.24 19.08 48.39
C THR A 84 18.27 17.76 47.62
N GLU A 85 19.47 17.32 47.22
CA GLU A 85 19.73 15.94 46.77
C GLU A 85 19.94 15.05 48.01
N GLU A 86 19.65 13.76 47.93
CA GLU A 86 20.43 12.80 48.72
C GLU A 86 20.69 11.49 47.96
N GLN A 87 21.96 11.09 47.94
CA GLN A 87 22.42 9.80 47.47
C GLN A 87 22.65 8.90 48.69
N SER A 88 22.31 7.62 48.60
CA SER A 88 23.05 6.62 49.39
C SER A 88 22.98 5.22 48.80
N ALA A 89 24.02 4.43 49.07
CA ALA A 89 24.22 3.07 48.56
C ALA A 89 24.99 2.23 49.57
N THR A 90 24.78 0.90 49.59
CA THR A 90 25.70 -0.17 50.06
C THR A 90 24.97 -1.52 49.89
N VAL A 91 25.45 -2.48 49.06
CA VAL A 91 26.31 -3.65 49.37
C VAL A 91 25.84 -4.51 50.58
N ALA A 92 25.81 -5.85 50.57
CA ALA A 92 26.15 -6.91 49.59
C ALA A 92 25.10 -8.08 49.71
N ASP A 93 25.28 -9.40 49.48
CA ASP A 93 26.44 -10.30 49.20
C ASP A 93 26.01 -11.69 48.63
N SER A 94 26.98 -12.54 48.29
CA SER A 94 26.97 -14.02 48.34
C SER A 94 26.13 -14.87 47.33
N ALA A 95 26.82 -15.23 46.25
CA ALA A 95 27.13 -16.63 45.84
C ALA A 95 26.03 -17.58 45.28
N PRO A 96 26.41 -18.62 44.48
CA PRO A 96 25.49 -19.31 43.56
C PRO A 96 25.11 -20.75 43.96
N SER A 97 24.11 -21.30 43.26
CA SER A 97 23.87 -22.75 43.11
C SER A 97 23.57 -23.08 41.64
N ALA A 98 23.85 -24.32 41.22
CA ALA A 98 23.75 -24.77 39.84
C ALA A 98 22.60 -25.79 39.62
N GLU A 99 22.57 -26.35 38.40
CA GLU A 99 22.02 -27.67 38.04
C GLU A 99 20.51 -27.81 37.76
N ALA A 100 20.17 -27.78 36.46
CA ALA A 100 19.23 -28.72 35.84
C ALA A 100 19.49 -28.78 34.32
N ALA A 101 19.75 -29.98 33.76
CA ALA A 101 20.01 -30.15 32.33
C ALA A 101 19.19 -31.31 31.74
N GLN A 102 18.22 -30.98 30.88
CA GLN A 102 17.47 -31.89 30.00
C GLN A 102 17.17 -31.08 28.73
N SER A 103 17.60 -31.41 27.50
CA SER A 103 17.97 -32.68 26.85
C SER A 103 16.77 -33.56 26.46
N THR A 104 16.14 -33.20 25.34
CA THR A 104 15.13 -34.00 24.63
C THR A 104 15.46 -34.07 23.13
N THR A 105 16.25 -35.08 22.79
CA THR A 105 16.12 -35.96 21.60
C THR A 105 15.58 -35.38 20.29
N ALA A 106 16.41 -35.39 19.25
CA ALA A 106 15.99 -35.23 17.86
C ALA A 106 15.44 -36.54 17.26
N VAL A 107 14.47 -36.43 16.35
CA VAL A 107 14.15 -37.45 15.33
C VAL A 107 13.97 -36.74 14.00
N SER A 108 14.70 -37.18 12.97
CA SER A 108 14.50 -36.76 11.59
C SER A 108 13.58 -37.75 10.87
N THR A 109 12.61 -37.25 10.11
CA THR A 109 11.93 -38.03 9.06
C THR A 109 12.09 -37.30 7.74
N SER A 110 12.90 -37.89 6.85
CA SER A 110 13.11 -37.40 5.49
C SER A 110 11.99 -37.85 4.55
N ALA A 111 11.61 -36.97 3.63
CA ALA A 111 10.77 -37.30 2.48
C ALA A 111 11.26 -36.50 1.26
N ALA A 112 12.25 -37.07 0.54
CA ALA A 112 12.69 -36.58 -0.76
C ALA A 112 11.56 -36.81 -1.81
N THR A 113 11.18 -35.80 -2.60
CA THR A 113 11.70 -35.51 -3.96
C THR A 113 11.20 -36.52 -5.02
N PRO A 114 10.56 -36.05 -6.10
CA PRO A 114 11.29 -35.69 -7.34
C PRO A 114 11.47 -34.17 -7.48
N GLU A 115 12.51 -33.61 -8.11
CA GLU A 115 13.25 -34.02 -9.34
C GLU A 115 12.40 -33.97 -10.62
N THR A 116 11.96 -32.76 -10.97
CA THR A 116 11.87 -32.35 -12.38
C THR A 116 13.07 -31.46 -12.67
N ALA A 117 13.99 -31.92 -13.52
CA ALA A 117 15.19 -31.19 -13.89
C ALA A 117 15.25 -30.97 -15.41
N GLU A 118 14.91 -29.78 -15.88
CA GLU A 118 15.40 -29.24 -17.16
C GLU A 118 15.10 -27.73 -17.26
N GLY A 119 16.00 -26.99 -17.93
CA GLY A 119 15.85 -25.54 -18.18
C GLY A 119 16.67 -24.64 -17.26
N SER A 120 17.73 -24.04 -17.80
CA SER A 120 18.43 -22.91 -17.17
C SER A 120 17.86 -21.60 -17.71
N GLN A 121 17.40 -20.71 -16.81
CA GLN A 121 16.90 -19.35 -17.08
C GLN A 121 15.52 -19.30 -17.80
N PRO A 122 14.66 -18.28 -17.56
CA PRO A 122 14.95 -16.94 -16.99
C PRO A 122 14.66 -16.79 -15.48
N GLU A 123 15.19 -15.72 -14.90
CA GLU A 123 14.83 -15.21 -13.55
C GLU A 123 13.49 -14.45 -13.58
N SER A 124 12.46 -15.09 -14.13
CA SER A 124 11.10 -14.55 -14.26
C SER A 124 10.15 -15.35 -13.36
N LEU A 125 9.60 -14.68 -12.34
CA LEU A 125 8.59 -15.24 -11.46
C LEU A 125 7.27 -15.49 -12.21
N PRO A 126 6.57 -16.63 -12.05
CA PRO A 126 5.27 -16.84 -12.67
C PRO A 126 4.20 -15.87 -12.13
N GLU A 127 3.40 -15.31 -13.04
CA GLU A 127 2.40 -14.26 -12.79
C GLU A 127 1.26 -14.70 -11.87
N ASP A 128 0.88 -15.99 -11.92
CA ASP A 128 -0.14 -16.60 -11.07
C ASP A 128 0.37 -17.01 -9.67
N GLY A 129 1.63 -16.72 -9.36
CA GLY A 129 2.25 -17.00 -8.08
C GLY A 129 1.75 -16.11 -6.92
N THR A 130 2.11 -16.52 -5.70
CA THR A 130 1.83 -15.79 -4.45
C THR A 130 3.14 -15.34 -3.82
N TYR A 131 3.34 -14.03 -3.71
CA TYR A 131 4.60 -13.42 -3.29
C TYR A 131 4.39 -12.43 -2.15
N SER A 132 5.32 -12.44 -1.19
CA SER A 132 5.30 -11.50 -0.05
C SER A 132 6.68 -11.06 0.43
N SER A 133 7.77 -11.67 -0.06
CA SER A 133 9.13 -11.22 0.27
C SER A 133 9.46 -9.92 -0.47
N ARG A 134 10.44 -9.15 0.05
CA ARG A 134 10.93 -7.93 -0.61
C ARG A 134 11.34 -8.21 -2.05
N ASP A 135 12.23 -9.17 -2.25
CA ASP A 135 12.91 -9.33 -3.52
C ASP A 135 11.98 -9.94 -4.57
N ASP A 136 11.10 -10.87 -4.18
CA ASP A 136 10.10 -11.44 -5.09
C ASP A 136 9.05 -10.40 -5.52
N VAL A 137 8.52 -9.62 -4.57
CA VAL A 137 7.49 -8.61 -4.89
C VAL A 137 8.08 -7.45 -5.69
N ALA A 138 9.32 -7.04 -5.42
CA ALA A 138 10.01 -6.03 -6.23
C ALA A 138 10.26 -6.51 -7.67
N LEU A 139 10.77 -7.73 -7.84
CA LEU A 139 10.97 -8.35 -9.15
C LEU A 139 9.65 -8.51 -9.91
N TYR A 140 8.59 -8.96 -9.23
CA TYR A 140 7.26 -9.07 -9.83
C TYR A 140 6.75 -7.72 -10.34
N ILE A 141 6.77 -6.67 -9.50
CA ILE A 141 6.29 -5.33 -9.90
C ILE A 141 7.13 -4.79 -11.06
N HIS A 142 8.45 -5.02 -11.06
CA HIS A 142 9.34 -4.64 -12.17
C HIS A 142 9.02 -5.38 -13.48
N THR A 143 8.65 -6.66 -13.41
CA THR A 143 8.32 -7.49 -14.59
C THR A 143 6.92 -7.22 -15.15
N TYR A 144 5.92 -7.02 -14.28
CA TYR A 144 4.50 -7.00 -14.64
C TYR A 144 3.84 -5.61 -14.52
N GLY A 145 4.45 -4.65 -13.83
CA GLY A 145 3.91 -3.30 -13.65
C GLY A 145 2.72 -3.20 -12.68
N HIS A 146 2.38 -4.29 -11.98
CA HIS A 146 1.31 -4.34 -10.98
C HIS A 146 1.66 -5.29 -9.81
N LEU A 147 0.80 -5.32 -8.79
CA LEU A 147 0.96 -6.21 -7.64
C LEU A 147 0.54 -7.66 -7.97
N PRO A 148 1.14 -8.66 -7.30
CA PRO A 148 0.66 -10.04 -7.28
C PRO A 148 -0.81 -10.17 -6.82
N GLY A 149 -1.50 -11.22 -7.30
CA GLY A 149 -2.91 -11.47 -6.97
C GLY A 149 -3.22 -11.78 -5.49
N ASN A 150 -2.20 -11.90 -4.63
CA ASN A 150 -2.36 -12.03 -3.18
C ASN A 150 -2.42 -10.68 -2.42
N PHE A 151 -2.39 -9.53 -3.10
CA PHE A 151 -2.62 -8.23 -2.47
C PHE A 151 -4.09 -7.80 -2.55
N ILE A 152 -4.56 -7.11 -1.51
CA ILE A 152 -5.84 -6.37 -1.47
C ILE A 152 -5.64 -4.99 -0.85
N THR A 153 -6.42 -4.01 -1.27
CA THR A 153 -6.33 -2.64 -0.72
C THR A 153 -6.85 -2.58 0.71
N LYS A 154 -6.44 -1.55 1.45
CA LYS A 154 -7.02 -1.20 2.76
C LYS A 154 -8.52 -0.89 2.66
N LYS A 155 -9.07 -0.63 1.47
CA LYS A 155 -10.53 -0.46 1.27
C LYS A 155 -11.23 -1.81 1.26
N GLU A 156 -10.79 -2.74 0.42
CA GLU A 156 -11.39 -4.08 0.31
C GLU A 156 -11.28 -4.85 1.63
N ALA A 157 -10.14 -4.75 2.32
CA ALA A 157 -9.99 -5.34 3.65
C ALA A 157 -11.01 -4.76 4.66
N ARG A 158 -11.25 -3.44 4.67
CA ARG A 158 -12.28 -2.81 5.53
C ARG A 158 -13.70 -3.24 5.18
N GLU A 159 -13.98 -3.51 3.91
CA GLU A 159 -15.28 -4.04 3.45
C GLU A 159 -15.52 -5.48 3.96
N LEU A 160 -14.45 -6.22 4.27
CA LEU A 160 -14.48 -7.51 4.98
C LEU A 160 -14.48 -7.37 6.52
N GLY A 161 -14.45 -6.15 7.06
CA GLY A 161 -14.47 -5.87 8.51
C GLY A 161 -13.11 -5.61 9.16
N TRP A 162 -12.01 -5.64 8.40
CA TRP A 162 -10.66 -5.35 8.93
C TRP A 162 -10.54 -3.87 9.36
N SER A 163 -10.06 -3.64 10.58
CA SER A 163 -9.85 -2.29 11.13
C SER A 163 -8.37 -1.92 11.35
N GLY A 164 -7.48 -2.91 11.31
CA GLY A 164 -6.05 -2.78 11.61
C GLY A 164 -5.45 -4.12 12.04
N GLY A 165 -4.14 -4.18 12.27
CA GLY A 165 -3.46 -5.45 12.58
C GLY A 165 -3.34 -6.37 11.37
N SER A 166 -3.29 -7.69 11.60
CA SER A 166 -3.25 -8.69 10.51
C SER A 166 -4.53 -8.65 9.66
N VAL A 167 -4.40 -9.01 8.38
CA VAL A 167 -5.54 -9.18 7.46
C VAL A 167 -6.00 -10.64 7.37
N GLU A 168 -5.20 -11.59 7.87
CA GLU A 168 -5.39 -13.05 7.68
C GLU A 168 -6.73 -13.58 8.21
N GLU A 169 -7.28 -12.99 9.28
CA GLU A 169 -8.59 -13.34 9.83
C GLU A 169 -9.77 -12.96 8.92
N TYR A 170 -9.59 -11.91 8.09
CA TYR A 170 -10.62 -11.33 7.22
C TYR A 170 -10.48 -11.78 5.77
N ALA A 171 -9.23 -11.94 5.30
CA ALA A 171 -8.87 -12.42 3.98
C ALA A 171 -7.65 -13.35 4.08
N PRO A 172 -7.86 -14.67 4.31
CA PRO A 172 -6.78 -15.64 4.40
C PRO A 172 -5.90 -15.68 3.15
N GLY A 173 -4.60 -15.78 3.33
CA GLY A 173 -3.62 -15.78 2.25
C GLY A 173 -3.49 -14.45 1.50
N LYS A 174 -3.85 -13.31 2.12
CA LYS A 174 -3.71 -11.98 1.52
C LYS A 174 -2.73 -11.07 2.27
N CYS A 175 -2.26 -10.03 1.58
CA CYS A 175 -1.44 -8.94 2.10
C CYS A 175 -2.10 -7.59 1.77
N ILE A 176 -1.79 -6.54 2.53
CA ILE A 176 -2.30 -5.18 2.27
C ILE A 176 -1.45 -4.51 1.20
N GLY A 177 -2.05 -3.93 0.16
CA GLY A 177 -1.33 -3.16 -0.85
C GLY A 177 -2.22 -2.64 -1.99
N GLY A 178 -1.68 -1.70 -2.77
CA GLY A 178 -2.39 -1.06 -3.88
C GLY A 178 -2.98 0.32 -3.52
N ASP A 179 -2.87 0.74 -2.26
CA ASP A 179 -3.21 2.10 -1.83
C ASP A 179 -2.14 3.11 -2.29
N HIS A 180 -2.57 4.33 -2.62
CA HIS A 180 -1.69 5.44 -2.99
C HIS A 180 -0.77 5.85 -1.83
N PHE A 181 0.53 6.00 -2.11
CA PHE A 181 1.52 6.56 -1.20
C PHE A 181 1.74 8.05 -1.51
N GLY A 182 1.54 8.91 -0.51
CA GLY A 182 1.48 10.37 -0.70
C GLY A 182 2.82 11.12 -0.76
N ASN A 183 3.95 10.49 -0.39
CA ASN A 183 5.28 11.11 -0.35
C ASN A 183 5.35 12.46 0.41
N TYR A 184 4.57 12.63 1.49
CA TYR A 184 4.41 13.92 2.18
C TYR A 184 5.71 14.47 2.79
N GLU A 185 6.64 13.56 3.11
CA GLU A 185 7.98 13.84 3.63
C GLU A 185 8.99 14.21 2.52
N GLY A 186 8.63 14.06 1.24
CA GLY A 186 9.48 14.40 0.09
C GLY A 186 10.72 13.52 -0.09
N LEU A 187 10.71 12.31 0.49
CA LEU A 187 11.88 11.41 0.51
C LEU A 187 12.10 10.63 -0.79
N LEU A 188 11.09 10.53 -1.66
CA LEU A 188 11.19 9.93 -2.99
C LEU A 188 11.14 11.01 -4.10
N PRO A 189 11.85 10.82 -5.23
CA PRO A 189 11.99 11.86 -6.25
C PRO A 189 10.67 12.18 -6.95
N GLU A 190 10.33 13.46 -6.99
CA GLU A 190 9.10 13.97 -7.59
C GLU A 190 9.26 14.32 -9.08
N LYS A 191 8.18 14.13 -9.84
CA LYS A 191 8.14 14.37 -11.30
C LYS A 191 6.70 14.60 -11.73
N SER A 192 6.47 15.49 -12.70
CA SER A 192 5.10 15.78 -13.17
C SER A 192 4.46 14.52 -13.75
N GLY A 193 3.28 14.15 -13.25
CA GLY A 193 2.57 12.92 -13.63
C GLY A 193 3.09 11.64 -12.96
N ARG A 194 4.09 11.71 -12.08
CA ARG A 194 4.50 10.58 -11.23
C ARG A 194 3.55 10.44 -10.04
N SER A 195 3.12 9.22 -9.76
CA SER A 195 2.36 8.82 -8.57
C SER A 195 2.96 7.56 -7.98
N TYR A 196 2.91 7.44 -6.65
CA TYR A 196 3.42 6.30 -5.91
C TYR A 196 2.29 5.46 -5.30
N THR A 197 2.53 4.15 -5.18
CA THR A 197 1.63 3.15 -4.58
C THR A 197 2.42 2.30 -3.60
N GLU A 198 1.84 1.92 -2.46
CA GLU A 198 2.50 1.08 -1.45
C GLU A 198 1.92 -0.34 -1.33
N CYS A 199 2.74 -1.28 -0.86
CA CYS A 199 2.33 -2.59 -0.40
C CYS A 199 3.15 -3.09 0.81
N ASP A 200 2.55 -3.97 1.61
CA ASP A 200 3.15 -4.62 2.76
C ASP A 200 4.07 -5.78 2.35
N ILE A 201 5.16 -5.96 3.09
CA ILE A 201 6.18 -6.99 2.85
C ILE A 201 6.37 -7.87 4.10
N ASP A 202 6.59 -9.16 3.89
CA ASP A 202 6.68 -10.24 4.88
C ASP A 202 5.41 -10.41 5.76
N THR A 203 4.23 -10.07 5.24
CA THR A 203 2.96 -10.08 5.99
C THR A 203 2.05 -11.29 5.79
N LEU A 204 2.32 -12.16 4.82
CA LEU A 204 1.49 -13.33 4.52
C LEU A 204 1.50 -14.32 5.71
N GLY A 205 0.33 -14.64 6.29
CA GLY A 205 0.25 -15.46 7.50
C GLY A 205 0.83 -14.79 8.77
N SER A 206 1.19 -13.50 8.73
CA SER A 206 1.76 -12.78 9.87
C SER A 206 0.68 -12.32 10.86
N SER A 207 1.04 -12.23 12.14
CA SER A 207 0.17 -11.65 13.17
C SER A 207 0.03 -10.12 13.10
N GLY A 208 0.67 -9.44 12.14
CA GLY A 208 0.51 -8.01 11.91
C GLY A 208 1.27 -7.48 10.71
N ARG A 209 0.98 -6.23 10.32
CA ARG A 209 1.54 -5.57 9.12
C ARG A 209 3.05 -5.29 9.16
N GLY A 210 3.71 -5.40 10.32
CA GLY A 210 5.12 -5.06 10.47
C GLY A 210 5.50 -3.64 10.01
N ALA A 211 6.80 -3.43 9.75
CA ALA A 211 7.36 -2.16 9.30
C ALA A 211 7.69 -2.09 7.80
N LYS A 212 7.79 -3.25 7.13
CA LYS A 212 8.36 -3.38 5.79
C LYS A 212 7.37 -3.06 4.68
N ARG A 213 7.78 -2.24 3.71
CA ARG A 213 6.96 -1.84 2.55
C ARG A 213 7.78 -1.78 1.27
N ILE A 214 7.13 -2.04 0.14
CA ILE A 214 7.58 -1.54 -1.15
C ILE A 214 6.71 -0.36 -1.55
N ILE A 215 7.34 0.70 -2.05
CA ILE A 215 6.70 1.85 -2.68
C ILE A 215 7.15 1.85 -4.14
N PHE A 216 6.22 1.79 -5.08
CA PHE A 216 6.52 1.77 -6.52
C PHE A 216 5.81 2.92 -7.25
N SER A 217 6.42 3.43 -8.33
CA SER A 217 5.85 4.49 -9.15
C SER A 217 5.14 3.96 -10.40
N ASN A 218 4.24 4.77 -10.93
CA ASN A 218 3.63 4.55 -12.26
C ASN A 218 4.62 4.72 -13.44
N ASP A 219 5.88 5.12 -13.19
CA ASP A 219 6.93 5.25 -14.21
C ASP A 219 8.16 4.35 -13.95
N GLY A 220 8.00 3.30 -13.14
CA GLY A 220 8.96 2.18 -13.04
C GLY A 220 10.00 2.24 -11.92
N LEU A 221 9.93 3.23 -11.03
CA LEU A 221 10.76 3.26 -9.82
C LEU A 221 10.20 2.30 -8.77
N ILE A 222 11.07 1.56 -8.07
CA ILE A 222 10.68 0.68 -6.96
C ILE A 222 11.63 0.91 -5.79
N TYR A 223 11.08 1.32 -4.65
CA TYR A 223 11.78 1.58 -3.40
C TYR A 223 11.31 0.61 -2.30
N TYR A 224 12.17 0.40 -1.32
CA TYR A 224 11.90 -0.39 -0.12
C TYR A 224 12.23 0.36 1.17
N THR A 225 11.40 0.19 2.19
CA THR A 225 11.62 0.62 3.59
C THR A 225 11.39 -0.58 4.50
N ASP A 226 12.21 -0.73 5.53
CA ASP A 226 11.99 -1.66 6.66
C ASP A 226 11.75 -0.93 8.00
N ASP A 227 11.66 0.40 7.98
CA ASP A 227 11.72 1.30 9.13
C ASP A 227 10.49 2.22 9.30
N HIS A 228 9.34 1.82 8.75
CA HIS A 228 8.11 2.64 8.68
C HIS A 228 8.34 3.98 7.94
N TYR A 229 8.78 3.89 6.68
CA TYR A 229 8.89 5.01 5.74
C TYR A 229 9.90 6.10 6.16
N ALA A 230 10.78 5.81 7.14
CA ALA A 230 11.77 6.78 7.64
C ALA A 230 13.01 6.89 6.73
N SER A 231 13.32 5.82 5.99
CA SER A 231 14.32 5.82 4.91
C SER A 231 13.91 4.86 3.79
N PHE A 232 14.52 5.04 2.62
CA PHE A 232 14.21 4.26 1.42
C PHE A 232 15.48 3.78 0.71
N THR A 233 15.44 2.55 0.22
CA THR A 233 16.45 1.97 -0.67
C THR A 233 15.84 1.76 -2.05
N LEU A 234 16.44 2.31 -3.10
CA LEU A 234 16.08 2.03 -4.50
C LEU A 234 16.42 0.57 -4.83
N LEU A 235 15.45 -0.17 -5.37
CA LEU A 235 15.62 -1.54 -5.84
C LEU A 235 15.65 -1.64 -7.38
N TYR A 236 14.77 -0.90 -8.06
CA TYR A 236 14.67 -0.87 -9.53
C TYR A 236 14.34 0.54 -10.03
N GLY A 237 14.84 0.87 -11.23
CA GLY A 237 14.67 2.18 -11.89
C GLY A 237 15.93 3.05 -11.90
N GLU A 238 15.84 4.19 -12.58
CA GLU A 238 16.87 5.25 -12.64
C GLU A 238 16.20 6.59 -12.33
N GLU A 239 16.83 7.44 -11.50
CA GLU A 239 16.23 8.66 -10.92
C GLU A 239 16.16 9.88 -11.86
#